data_AF-A0A645FPT2-F1
#
_entry.id   AF-A0A645FPT2-F1
#
_cell.length_a   1.000
_cell.length_b   1.000
_cell.length_c   1.000
_cell.angle_alpha   90.00
_cell.angle_beta   90.00
_cell.angle_gamma   90.00
#
_symmetry.space_group_name_H-M   'P 1'
#
loop_
_entity.id
_entity.type
_entity.pdbx_description
1 polymer ?
#
loop_
_entity_poly.entity_id
_entity_poly.type
_entity_poly.pdbx_seq_one_letter_code
_entity_poly.pdbx_strand_id
1 'polypeptide(L)'
;MIKRLFDDKIVFDNPKPIGLVKRMLQLSTERNDADIVLDFFSGSATTAHAVMQLNAEDGGNRRFIMIQLPELTDKKSQAYKAGYKNICEIGKDRIRRAGEKIKEDYKDKKDIDKLDIGFKVYKTI
;
A
#
# COMPACT_ATOMS: atom_id res chain seq x y z
N MET A 1 4.69 -7.92 -8.18
CA MET A 1 5.35 -6.62 -8.44
C MET A 1 4.30 -5.57 -8.73
N ILE A 2 4.55 -4.29 -8.39
CA ILE A 2 3.58 -3.19 -8.53
C ILE A 2 2.93 -3.13 -9.93
N LYS A 3 3.67 -3.45 -11.00
CA LYS A 3 3.19 -3.45 -12.39
C LYS A 3 1.91 -4.26 -12.59
N ARG A 4 1.79 -5.43 -11.95
CA ARG A 4 0.60 -6.28 -12.04
C ARG A 4 -0.65 -5.66 -11.41
N LEU A 5 -0.49 -4.72 -10.48
CA LEU A 5 -1.62 -3.97 -9.92
C LEU A 5 -2.10 -2.88 -10.88
N PHE A 6 -1.25 -2.42 -11.80
CA PHE A 6 -1.50 -1.27 -12.68
C PHE A 6 -1.53 -1.68 -14.15
N ASP A 7 -2.07 -2.86 -14.46
CA ASP A 7 -2.27 -3.34 -15.83
C ASP A 7 -0.97 -3.28 -16.65
N ASP A 8 0.13 -3.70 -16.02
CA ASP A 8 1.51 -3.70 -16.52
C ASP A 8 2.12 -2.32 -16.85
N LYS A 9 1.46 -1.23 -16.46
CA LYS A 9 2.00 0.14 -16.56
C LYS A 9 3.06 0.40 -15.50
N ILE A 10 4.13 1.08 -15.90
CA ILE A 10 5.20 1.54 -15.00
C ILE A 10 4.77 2.88 -14.38
N VAL A 11 3.99 2.82 -13.29
CA VAL A 11 3.54 4.02 -12.58
C VAL A 11 4.56 4.52 -11.55
N PHE A 12 5.54 3.71 -11.19
CA PHE A 12 6.59 4.08 -10.23
C PHE A 12 7.84 3.26 -10.51
N ASP A 13 9.00 3.92 -10.60
CA ASP A 13 10.21 3.28 -11.12
C ASP A 13 10.84 2.29 -10.13
N ASN A 14 11.02 2.73 -8.88
CA ASN A 14 11.79 1.98 -7.87
C ASN A 14 10.96 1.75 -6.60
N PRO A 15 9.84 0.99 -6.67
CA PRO A 15 9.08 0.67 -5.47
C PRO A 15 9.92 -0.25 -4.57
N LYS A 16 9.88 -0.01 -3.25
CA LYS A 16 10.47 -0.95 -2.27
C LYS A 16 9.88 -2.35 -2.50
N PRO A 17 10.68 -3.44 -2.43
CA PRO A 17 10.17 -4.81 -2.52
C PRO A 17 9.24 -5.13 -1.35
N ILE A 18 8.07 -5.70 -1.64
CA ILE A 18 7.07 -5.93 -0.59
C ILE A 18 7.52 -6.98 0.45
N GLY A 19 8.24 -8.02 0.00
CA GLY A 19 8.75 -9.07 0.88
C GLY A 19 9.74 -8.52 1.91
N LEU A 20 10.56 -7.53 1.52
CA LEU A 20 11.47 -6.86 2.43
C LEU A 20 10.71 -6.11 3.53
N VAL A 21 9.74 -5.28 3.15
CA VAL A 21 8.95 -4.51 4.13
C VAL A 21 8.12 -5.43 5.01
N LYS A 22 7.49 -6.47 4.45
CA LYS A 22 6.75 -7.46 5.23
C LYS A 22 7.64 -8.17 6.25
N ARG A 23 8.88 -8.53 5.87
CA ARG A 23 9.84 -9.13 6.80
C ARG A 23 10.22 -8.18 7.94
N MET A 24 10.41 -6.89 7.66
CA MET A 24 10.64 -5.89 8.70
C MET A 24 9.46 -5.83 9.67
N LEU A 25 8.23 -5.76 9.15
CA LEU A 25 7.01 -5.73 9.98
C LEU A 25 6.90 -6.96 10.89
N GLN A 26 7.18 -8.16 10.38
CA GLN A 26 7.16 -9.39 11.18
C GLN A 26 8.17 -9.37 12.35
N LEU A 27 9.25 -8.61 12.23
CA LEU A 27 10.28 -8.49 13.26
C LEU A 27 10.03 -7.34 14.23
N SER A 28 9.25 -6.34 13.82
CA SER A 28 9.12 -5.06 14.53
C SER A 28 7.71 -4.76 15.02
N THR A 29 6.74 -5.65 14.79
CA THR A 29 5.35 -5.45 15.18
C THR A 29 4.72 -6.74 15.70
N GLU A 30 3.84 -6.57 16.67
CA GLU A 30 3.01 -7.63 17.21
C GLU A 30 1.74 -7.82 16.38
N ARG A 31 1.27 -9.07 16.33
CA ARG A 31 0.13 -9.45 15.48
C ARG A 31 -1.18 -8.78 15.90
N ASN A 32 -1.44 -8.71 17.20
CA ASN A 32 -2.76 -8.39 17.76
C ASN A 32 -2.79 -7.14 18.64
N ASP A 33 -1.70 -6.35 18.69
CA ASP A 33 -1.59 -5.17 19.56
C ASP A 33 -2.01 -3.86 18.86
N ALA A 34 -2.59 -3.96 17.65
CA ALA A 34 -3.01 -2.82 16.84
C ALA A 34 -1.87 -1.81 16.56
N ASP A 35 -0.64 -2.31 16.43
CA ASP A 35 0.56 -1.52 16.15
C ASP A 35 0.38 -0.56 14.97
N ILE A 36 0.92 0.66 15.13
CA ILE A 36 0.84 1.69 14.10
C ILE A 36 2.18 1.78 13.37
N VAL A 37 2.15 1.47 12.07
CA VAL A 37 3.29 1.59 11.17
C VAL A 37 3.28 2.94 10.49
N LEU A 38 4.27 3.80 10.80
CA LEU A 38 4.44 5.09 10.16
C LEU A 38 5.49 5.02 9.05
N ASP A 39 5.13 5.48 7.85
CA ASP A 39 6.06 5.69 6.74
C ASP A 39 5.87 7.10 6.17
N PHE A 40 6.80 7.99 6.52
CA PHE A 40 6.76 9.40 6.12
C PHE A 40 7.50 9.71 4.82
N PHE A 41 8.03 8.68 4.15
CA PHE A 41 8.55 8.73 2.79
C PHE A 41 7.90 7.62 1.96
N SER A 42 6.56 7.62 1.99
CA SER A 42 5.77 6.49 1.54
C SER A 42 5.92 6.18 0.05
N GLY A 43 6.17 7.19 -0.79
CA GLY A 43 6.36 7.07 -2.23
C GLY A 43 5.21 6.28 -2.86
N SER A 44 5.53 5.11 -3.42
CA SER A 44 4.54 4.20 -3.99
C SER A 44 3.66 3.47 -2.97
N ALA A 45 3.70 3.77 -1.68
CA ALA A 45 2.93 3.12 -0.61
C ALA A 45 3.14 1.60 -0.48
N THR A 46 4.38 1.12 -0.61
CA THR A 46 4.70 -0.31 -0.36
C THR A 46 4.36 -0.72 1.08
N THR A 47 4.59 0.15 2.06
CA THR A 47 4.41 -0.19 3.48
C THR A 47 2.96 -0.48 3.82
N ALA A 48 2.00 0.33 3.37
CA ALA A 48 0.57 0.04 3.53
C ALA A 48 0.16 -1.29 2.89
N HIS A 49 0.64 -1.59 1.68
CA HIS A 49 0.39 -2.90 1.05
C HIS A 49 0.98 -4.03 1.92
N ALA A 50 2.22 -3.91 2.38
CA ALA A 50 2.84 -4.93 3.23
C ALA A 50 2.07 -5.16 4.55
N VAL A 51 1.54 -4.10 5.17
CA VAL A 51 0.70 -4.19 6.37
C VAL A 51 -0.59 -4.97 6.09
N MET A 52 -1.35 -4.60 5.06
CA MET A 52 -2.59 -5.31 4.70
C MET A 52 -2.33 -6.77 4.33
N GLN A 53 -1.24 -7.03 3.59
CA GLN A 53 -0.83 -8.38 3.21
C GLN A 53 -0.50 -9.21 4.45
N LEU A 54 0.27 -8.66 5.40
CA LEU A 54 0.64 -9.37 6.61
C LEU A 54 -0.59 -9.66 7.48
N ASN A 55 -1.48 -8.68 7.67
CA ASN A 55 -2.73 -8.88 8.40
C ASN A 55 -3.62 -9.95 7.75
N ALA A 56 -3.67 -10.02 6.42
CA ALA A 56 -4.39 -11.09 5.72
C ALA A 56 -3.73 -12.46 5.92
N GLU A 57 -2.40 -12.52 5.96
CA GLU A 57 -1.63 -13.75 6.13
C GLU A 57 -1.68 -14.31 7.56
N ASP A 58 -1.50 -13.46 8.56
CA ASP A 58 -1.45 -13.89 9.96
C ASP A 58 -2.75 -13.66 10.71
N GLY A 59 -3.71 -12.90 10.18
CA GLY A 59 -4.93 -12.54 10.90
C GLY A 59 -4.67 -11.52 12.01
N GLY A 60 -3.73 -10.60 11.79
CA GLY A 60 -3.41 -9.49 12.67
C GLY A 60 -4.23 -8.22 12.40
N ASN A 61 -3.99 -7.19 13.22
CA ASN A 61 -4.75 -5.94 13.24
C ASN A 61 -3.88 -4.68 13.15
N ARG A 62 -2.68 -4.79 12.56
CA ARG A 62 -1.73 -3.68 12.40
C ARG A 62 -2.35 -2.57 11.56
N ARG A 63 -2.03 -1.33 11.87
CA ARG A 63 -2.52 -0.12 11.18
C ARG A 63 -1.35 0.61 10.54
N PHE A 64 -1.64 1.50 9.59
CA PHE A 64 -0.61 2.29 8.92
C PHE A 64 -0.96 3.77 8.84
N ILE A 65 0.08 4.60 8.83
CA ILE A 65 0.02 6.03 8.49
C ILE A 65 1.06 6.28 7.40
N MET A 66 0.61 6.78 6.25
CA MET A 66 1.48 7.09 5.11
C MET A 66 1.51 8.61 4.91
N ILE A 67 2.71 9.19 4.87
CA ILE A 67 2.89 10.61 4.53
C ILE A 67 3.65 10.69 3.19
N GLN A 68 3.16 11.54 2.30
CA GLN A 68 3.75 11.81 1.00
C GLN A 68 3.54 13.26 0.61
N LEU A 69 4.60 13.90 0.12
CA LEU A 69 4.49 15.22 -0.50
C LEU A 69 3.79 15.09 -1.88
N PRO A 70 2.97 16.07 -2.28
CA PRO A 70 2.27 16.07 -3.57
C PRO A 70 3.21 16.43 -4.75
N GLU A 71 4.34 15.74 -4.83
CA GLU A 71 5.33 15.88 -5.89
C GLU A 71 4.73 15.53 -7.25
N LEU A 72 4.85 16.43 -8.22
CA LEU A 72 4.30 16.23 -9.56
C LEU A 72 5.03 15.10 -10.27
N THR A 73 4.27 14.31 -11.02
CA THR A 73 4.86 13.33 -11.94
C THR A 73 5.41 14.02 -13.19
N ASP A 74 6.47 13.47 -13.78
CA ASP A 74 6.97 13.96 -15.07
C ASP A 74 5.87 13.79 -16.14
N LYS A 75 5.56 14.85 -16.88
CA LYS A 75 4.57 14.85 -17.97
C LYS A 75 4.84 13.80 -19.05
N LYS A 76 6.09 13.37 -19.22
CA LYS A 76 6.49 12.32 -20.16
C LYS A 76 6.34 10.91 -19.59
N SER A 77 6.21 10.77 -18.27
CA SER A 77 6.13 9.48 -17.57
C SER A 77 4.86 8.70 -17.91
N GLN A 78 4.92 7.37 -17.77
CA GLN A 78 3.74 6.52 -17.88
C GLN A 78 2.74 6.79 -16.76
N ALA A 79 3.20 7.21 -15.57
CA ALA A 79 2.33 7.61 -14.47
C ALA A 79 1.44 8.81 -14.86
N TYR A 80 2.04 9.86 -15.44
CA TYR A 80 1.29 11.03 -15.90
C TYR A 80 0.31 10.66 -17.02
N LYS A 81 0.74 9.86 -18.00
CA LYS A 81 -0.13 9.36 -19.08
C LYS A 81 -1.28 8.49 -18.57
N ALA A 82 -1.10 7.80 -17.45
CA ALA A 82 -2.14 7.03 -16.77
C ALA A 82 -3.05 7.89 -15.88
N GLY A 83 -2.86 9.22 -15.85
CA GLY A 83 -3.72 10.16 -15.13
C GLY A 83 -3.23 10.54 -13.72
N TYR A 84 -2.10 10.00 -13.25
CA TYR A 84 -1.56 10.33 -11.94
C TYR A 84 -0.75 11.63 -12.02
N LYS A 85 -1.34 12.74 -11.54
CA LYS A 85 -0.70 14.07 -11.56
C LYS A 85 0.44 14.22 -10.55
N ASN A 86 0.38 13.49 -9.44
CA ASN A 86 1.38 13.52 -8.37
C ASN A 86 1.56 12.14 -7.73
N ILE A 87 2.63 11.98 -6.96
CA ILE A 87 2.97 10.71 -6.29
C ILE A 87 1.88 10.26 -5.31
N CYS A 88 1.20 11.18 -4.62
CA CYS A 88 0.11 10.83 -3.70
C CYS A 88 -1.03 10.10 -4.42
N GLU A 89 -1.36 10.45 -5.66
CA GLU A 89 -2.39 9.75 -6.44
C GLU A 89 -2.00 8.29 -6.70
N ILE A 90 -0.72 8.03 -6.99
CA ILE A 90 -0.19 6.68 -7.23
C ILE A 90 -0.26 5.85 -5.95
N GLY A 91 0.17 6.42 -4.82
CA GLY A 91 0.12 5.77 -3.52
C GLY A 91 -1.31 5.41 -3.11
N LYS A 92 -2.25 6.36 -3.22
CA LYS A 92 -3.67 6.13 -2.92
C LYS A 92 -4.26 5.01 -3.77
N ASP A 93 -3.99 5.01 -5.07
CA ASP A 93 -4.54 4.00 -5.97
C ASP A 93 -3.92 2.63 -5.72
N ARG A 94 -2.61 2.56 -5.42
CA ARG A 94 -1.99 1.30 -5.01
C ARG A 94 -2.64 0.74 -3.75
N ILE A 95 -2.90 1.55 -2.73
CA ILE A 95 -3.51 1.07 -1.48
C ILE A 95 -4.88 0.45 -1.78
N ARG A 96 -5.73 1.12 -2.58
CA ARG A 96 -7.04 0.58 -2.99
C ARG A 96 -6.89 -0.75 -3.73
N ARG A 97 -6.12 -0.76 -4.82
CA ARG A 97 -5.94 -1.95 -5.68
C ARG A 97 -5.31 -3.11 -4.92
N ALA A 98 -4.36 -2.84 -4.04
CA ALA A 98 -3.74 -3.86 -3.20
C ALA A 98 -4.75 -4.45 -2.22
N GLY A 99 -5.54 -3.62 -1.52
CA GLY A 99 -6.57 -4.07 -0.59
C GLY A 99 -7.58 -5.01 -1.26
N GLU A 100 -8.15 -4.59 -2.40
CA GLU A 100 -9.10 -5.41 -3.16
C GLU A 100 -8.47 -6.72 -3.62
N LYS A 101 -7.26 -6.65 -4.19
CA LYS A 101 -6.55 -7.85 -4.64
C LYS A 101 -6.25 -8.82 -3.50
N ILE A 102 -5.88 -8.32 -2.32
CA ILE A 102 -5.63 -9.16 -1.14
C ILE A 102 -6.92 -9.85 -0.69
N LYS A 103 -8.05 -9.15 -0.67
CA LYS A 103 -9.34 -9.78 -0.35
C LYS A 103 -9.69 -10.87 -1.35
N GLU A 104 -9.47 -10.63 -2.65
CA GLU A 104 -9.71 -11.62 -3.69
C GLU A 104 -8.78 -12.84 -3.56
N ASP A 105 -7.48 -12.61 -3.38
CA ASP A 105 -6.45 -13.66 -3.29
C ASP A 105 -6.65 -14.54 -2.03
N TYR A 106 -7.30 -14.02 -0.97
CA TYR A 106 -7.56 -14.71 0.29
C TYR A 106 -9.06 -14.96 0.55
N LYS A 107 -9.92 -14.91 -0.47
CA LYS A 107 -11.38 -15.03 -0.34
C LYS A 107 -11.86 -16.28 0.41
N ASP A 108 -11.11 -17.39 0.31
CA ASP A 108 -11.47 -18.66 0.94
C ASP A 108 -10.98 -18.75 2.41
N LYS A 109 -10.26 -17.73 2.90
CA LYS A 109 -9.76 -17.68 4.26
C LYS A 109 -10.85 -17.18 5.22
N LYS A 110 -10.99 -17.89 6.34
CA LYS A 110 -11.90 -17.48 7.41
C LYS A 110 -11.58 -16.05 7.87
N ASP A 111 -12.63 -15.26 8.09
CA ASP A 111 -12.57 -13.88 8.57
C ASP A 111 -11.90 -12.87 7.63
N ILE A 112 -11.66 -13.22 6.35
CA ILE A 112 -11.10 -12.28 5.35
C ILE A 112 -11.98 -11.04 5.15
N ASP A 113 -13.31 -11.18 5.30
CA ASP A 113 -14.25 -10.05 5.20
C ASP A 113 -14.03 -9.00 6.30
N LYS A 114 -13.40 -9.38 7.41
CA LYS A 114 -13.03 -8.48 8.50
C LYS A 114 -11.69 -7.76 8.29
N LEU A 115 -10.95 -8.10 7.23
CA LEU A 115 -9.70 -7.41 6.90
C LEU A 115 -9.98 -5.94 6.60
N ASP A 116 -9.39 -5.05 7.41
CA ASP A 116 -9.42 -3.62 7.16
C ASP A 116 -8.45 -3.26 6.03
N ILE A 117 -9.04 -2.91 4.89
CA ILE A 117 -8.34 -2.36 3.72
C ILE A 117 -8.65 -0.87 3.53
N GLY A 118 -9.43 -0.28 4.43
CA GLY A 118 -9.87 1.09 4.39
C GLY A 118 -8.75 2.05 4.77
N PHE A 119 -8.84 3.28 4.25
CA PHE A 119 -7.98 4.37 4.68
C PHE A 119 -8.68 5.71 4.48
N LYS A 120 -8.27 6.70 5.27
CA LYS A 120 -8.72 8.09 5.15
C LYS A 120 -7.58 8.95 4.59
N VAL A 121 -7.92 9.95 3.80
CA VAL A 121 -6.95 10.86 3.18
C VAL A 121 -7.10 12.23 3.83
N TYR A 122 -6.00 12.74 4.36
CA TYR A 122 -5.91 14.08 4.92
C TYR A 122 -4.94 14.92 4.08
N LYS A 123 -5.09 16.24 4.12
CA LYS A 123 -4.19 17.20 3.48
C LYS A 123 -3.87 18.28 4.48
N THR A 124 -2.61 18.69 4.52
CA THR A 124 -2.19 19.89 5.24
C THR A 124 -2.64 21.12 4.45
N ILE A 125 -2.97 22.19 5.17
CA ILE A 125 -3.42 23.47 4.64
C ILE A 125 -2.21 24.29 4.21
#